data_AF-A0AAE0D9Y8-F1
#
_entry.id   AF-A0AAE0D9Y8-F1
#
_cell.length_a   1.000
_cell.length_b   1.000
_cell.length_c   1.000
_cell.angle_alpha   90.00
_cell.angle_beta   90.00
_cell.angle_gamma   90.00
#
_symmetry.space_group_name_H-M   'P 1'
#
loop_
_entity.id
_entity.type
_entity.pdbx_description
1 polymer ?
#
loop_
_entity_poly.entity_id
_entity_poly.type
_entity_poly.pdbx_seq_one_letter_code
_entity_poly.pdbx_strand_id
1 'polypeptide(L)'
;MKHNPTIVLALICGFAVAEPSFGNWSIGQTVSTTSGRVLGHAAQDVPNVSEYLGIPYAAAPVGARRFQPPAPYNGSLFINGSDFGPGCMQPSATFPQSEDCLTINVWTKPQTGERSARQPAYSGRFFANDSDVVLMSINYRLGIFGFPGNPASHANLGLLDMRLALEWIQQNAESFGGDPSRISVFGQSAGAGMADFYAYAYASDPIANGFVLQSATVNGFPALTKNSTSARWFRITKAVGCGGITADHDVVTDCMKNRTSQQIFGAFSAEETSVARAGYLMGDNANEAGAFRGLQPNRSEAYWNDFNFRYYTCADAVRVGQAWSLSRRRTSFWDAPSDTTKHCSGVGDG
;
A
#
# COMPACT_ATOMS: atom_id res chain seq x y z
N MET A 1 -17.75 -7.86 65.22
CA MET A 1 -19.02 -7.51 64.57
C MET A 1 -18.67 -6.74 63.30
N LYS A 2 -18.94 -7.34 62.14
CA LYS A 2 -18.63 -6.76 60.82
C LYS A 2 -19.63 -5.64 60.53
N HIS A 3 -19.15 -4.43 60.29
CA HIS A 3 -19.97 -3.37 59.72
C HIS A 3 -20.17 -3.66 58.23
N ASN A 4 -21.40 -4.01 57.84
CA ASN A 4 -21.85 -3.90 56.45
C ASN A 4 -22.18 -2.44 56.14
N PRO A 5 -21.76 -1.92 54.99
CA PRO A 5 -22.49 -0.88 54.29
C PRO A 5 -23.07 -1.42 52.97
N THR A 6 -24.40 -1.40 52.94
CA THR A 6 -25.30 -0.93 51.88
C THR A 6 -24.93 -1.20 50.41
N ILE A 7 -25.70 -2.09 49.78
CA ILE A 7 -25.86 -2.22 48.33
C ILE A 7 -26.59 -0.98 47.81
N VAL A 8 -25.95 -0.21 46.93
CA VAL A 8 -26.61 0.79 46.09
C VAL A 8 -26.78 0.18 44.71
N LEU A 9 -28.01 -0.17 44.37
CA LEU A 9 -28.40 -0.57 43.02
C LEU A 9 -28.64 0.70 42.21
N ALA A 10 -27.66 1.12 41.42
CA ALA A 10 -27.84 2.15 40.40
C ALA A 10 -28.23 1.46 39.08
N LEU A 11 -29.52 1.49 38.76
CA LEU A 11 -30.02 1.27 37.40
C LEU A 11 -29.60 2.47 36.55
N ILE A 12 -28.43 2.37 35.94
CA ILE A 12 -28.01 3.25 34.84
C ILE A 12 -27.94 2.35 33.62
N CYS A 13 -28.67 2.72 32.56
CA CYS A 13 -28.45 2.23 31.21
C CYS A 13 -27.02 2.64 30.79
N GLY A 14 -26.04 1.87 31.23
CA GLY A 14 -24.69 1.92 30.72
C GLY A 14 -24.66 1.17 29.40
N PHE A 15 -24.44 1.89 28.31
CA PHE A 15 -23.65 1.30 27.24
C PHE A 15 -22.30 0.96 27.88
N ALA A 16 -22.11 -0.30 28.24
CA ALA A 16 -20.78 -0.82 28.45
C ALA A 16 -20.09 -0.73 27.09
N VAL A 17 -19.30 0.33 26.88
CA VAL A 17 -18.19 0.23 25.93
C VAL A 17 -17.31 -0.83 26.56
N ALA A 18 -17.38 -2.05 26.04
CA ALA A 18 -16.37 -3.04 26.34
C ALA A 18 -15.05 -2.42 25.86
N GLU A 19 -14.22 -1.97 26.80
CA GLU A 19 -12.81 -1.78 26.50
C GLU A 19 -12.34 -3.13 25.92
N PRO A 20 -11.73 -3.16 24.72
CA PRO A 20 -11.15 -4.39 24.22
C PRO A 20 -10.12 -4.81 25.26
N SER A 21 -10.40 -5.87 26.00
CA SER A 21 -9.37 -6.57 26.75
C SER A 21 -8.46 -7.19 25.70
N PHE A 22 -7.44 -6.44 25.26
CA PHE A 22 -6.34 -7.02 24.52
C PHE A 22 -5.77 -8.09 25.45
N GLY A 23 -6.11 -9.35 25.20
CA GLY A 23 -5.58 -10.48 25.95
C GLY A 23 -4.05 -10.37 25.99
N ASN A 24 -3.42 -10.83 27.08
CA ASN A 24 -1.97 -10.72 27.29
C ASN A 24 -1.17 -10.98 25.99
N TRP A 25 -0.76 -9.92 25.31
CA TRP A 25 0.05 -10.01 24.09
C TRP A 25 1.43 -10.52 24.49
N SER A 26 1.80 -11.71 24.02
CA SER A 26 3.17 -12.21 24.19
C SER A 26 3.98 -11.99 22.91
N ILE A 27 5.24 -11.57 23.08
CA ILE A 27 6.11 -11.29 21.94
C ILE A 27 6.32 -12.55 21.11
N GLY A 28 6.11 -12.44 19.80
CA GLY A 28 6.25 -13.56 18.86
C GLY A 28 5.15 -14.62 18.96
N GLN A 29 4.02 -14.32 19.63
CA GLN A 29 2.90 -15.27 19.72
C GLN A 29 2.39 -15.66 18.34
N THR A 30 1.83 -16.87 18.21
CA THR A 30 1.15 -17.27 16.97
C THR A 30 -0.13 -16.46 16.76
N VAL A 31 -0.26 -15.86 15.57
CA VAL A 31 -1.43 -15.05 15.17
C VAL A 31 -2.25 -15.80 14.13
N SER A 32 -3.57 -15.81 14.25
CA SER A 32 -4.46 -16.38 13.23
C SER A 32 -4.81 -15.32 12.20
N THR A 33 -4.70 -15.65 10.92
CA THR A 33 -5.02 -14.77 9.79
C THR A 33 -5.87 -15.50 8.77
N THR A 34 -6.43 -14.78 7.79
CA THR A 34 -7.11 -15.38 6.64
C THR A 34 -6.18 -16.22 5.76
N SER A 35 -4.86 -16.02 5.84
CA SER A 35 -3.86 -16.87 5.17
C SER A 35 -3.50 -18.14 5.94
N GLY A 36 -3.82 -18.22 7.24
CA GLY A 36 -3.41 -19.30 8.12
C GLY A 36 -2.85 -18.82 9.46
N ARG A 37 -2.31 -19.75 10.26
CA ARG A 37 -1.71 -19.44 11.58
C ARG A 37 -0.23 -19.09 11.40
N VAL A 38 0.14 -17.85 11.70
CA VAL A 38 1.48 -17.31 11.51
C VAL A 38 2.26 -17.38 12.82
N LEU A 39 3.38 -18.11 12.83
CA LEU A 39 4.33 -18.10 13.93
C LEU A 39 5.23 -16.87 13.80
N GLY A 40 5.22 -16.00 14.81
CA GLY A 40 6.13 -14.85 14.89
C GLY A 40 7.34 -15.13 15.76
N HIS A 41 8.20 -14.13 15.90
CA HIS A 41 9.33 -14.13 16.82
C HIS A 41 9.60 -12.71 17.33
N ALA A 42 10.49 -12.57 18.31
CA ALA A 42 10.97 -11.26 18.73
C ALA A 42 11.88 -10.64 17.65
N ALA A 43 11.77 -9.33 17.44
CA ALA A 43 12.60 -8.62 16.49
C ALA A 43 14.06 -8.62 16.92
N GLN A 44 14.96 -8.80 15.95
CA GLN A 44 16.39 -8.67 16.22
C GLN A 44 16.71 -7.23 16.68
N ASP A 45 17.54 -7.10 17.72
CA ASP A 45 17.94 -5.84 18.37
C ASP A 45 16.82 -5.07 19.11
N VAL A 46 15.56 -5.53 19.00
CA VAL A 46 14.37 -4.88 19.56
C VAL A 46 13.41 -5.95 20.12
N PRO A 47 13.77 -6.64 21.22
CA PRO A 47 13.08 -7.85 21.68
C PRO A 47 11.65 -7.61 22.20
N ASN A 48 11.23 -6.35 22.34
CA ASN A 48 9.88 -5.95 22.70
C ASN A 48 8.94 -5.75 21.49
N VAL A 49 9.45 -5.94 20.26
CA VAL A 49 8.67 -5.95 19.03
C VAL A 49 8.56 -7.39 18.53
N SER A 50 7.37 -7.78 18.09
CA SER A 50 7.10 -9.03 17.39
C SER A 50 7.25 -8.83 15.88
N GLU A 51 7.93 -9.77 15.23
CA GLU A 51 8.07 -9.85 13.77
C GLU A 51 7.26 -11.04 13.23
N TYR A 52 6.58 -10.79 12.12
CA TYR A 52 5.90 -11.79 11.31
C TYR A 52 6.21 -11.50 9.85
N LEU A 53 7.15 -12.24 9.27
CA LEU A 53 7.77 -11.94 7.99
C LEU A 53 7.31 -12.93 6.91
N GLY A 54 7.22 -12.48 5.66
CA GLY A 54 6.98 -13.37 4.51
C GLY A 54 5.58 -14.00 4.42
N ILE A 55 4.55 -13.38 5.02
CA ILE A 55 3.19 -13.93 5.03
C ILE A 55 2.57 -13.82 3.63
N PRO A 56 2.19 -14.91 2.95
CA PRO A 56 1.54 -14.83 1.64
C PRO A 56 0.13 -14.25 1.78
N TYR A 57 -0.17 -13.17 1.04
CA TYR A 57 -1.52 -12.60 0.98
C TYR A 57 -2.25 -12.98 -0.33
N ALA A 58 -1.49 -13.42 -1.34
CA ALA A 58 -2.01 -13.84 -2.63
C ALA A 58 -1.46 -15.21 -3.04
N ALA A 59 -2.19 -15.93 -3.88
CA ALA A 59 -1.68 -17.10 -4.58
C ALA A 59 -0.51 -16.69 -5.50
N ALA A 60 0.54 -17.52 -5.53
CA ALA A 60 1.75 -17.28 -6.31
C ALA A 60 1.41 -16.97 -7.79
N PRO A 61 1.85 -15.82 -8.34
CA PRO A 61 1.54 -15.41 -9.71
C PRO A 61 2.46 -16.08 -10.74
N VAL A 62 2.65 -17.39 -10.63
CA VAL A 62 3.53 -18.21 -11.46
C VAL A 62 2.74 -19.10 -12.43
N GLY A 63 3.42 -19.61 -13.46
CA GLY A 63 2.83 -20.53 -14.44
C GLY A 63 1.57 -19.96 -15.09
N ALA A 64 0.45 -20.67 -15.01
CA ALA A 64 -0.83 -20.24 -15.57
C ALA A 64 -1.37 -18.92 -14.95
N ARG A 65 -0.96 -18.59 -13.71
CA ARG A 65 -1.34 -17.35 -13.02
C ARG A 65 -0.43 -16.17 -13.37
N ARG A 66 0.66 -16.40 -14.09
CA ARG A 66 1.51 -15.29 -14.56
C ARG A 66 0.68 -14.39 -15.49
N PHE A 67 0.81 -13.08 -15.28
CA PHE A 67 0.03 -12.02 -15.95
C PHE A 67 -1.49 -12.06 -15.70
N GLN A 68 -1.95 -12.73 -14.63
CA GLN A 68 -3.34 -12.69 -14.19
C GLN A 68 -3.52 -11.76 -12.97
N PRO A 69 -4.75 -11.26 -12.72
CA PRO A 69 -5.09 -10.64 -11.44
C PRO A 69 -4.68 -11.53 -10.26
N PRO A 70 -4.25 -10.92 -9.13
CA PRO A 70 -3.95 -11.70 -7.94
C PRO A 70 -5.24 -12.36 -7.43
N ALA A 71 -5.12 -13.54 -6.84
CA ALA A 71 -6.20 -14.13 -6.06
C ALA A 71 -5.73 -14.25 -4.61
N PRO A 72 -6.65 -14.17 -3.63
CA PRO A 72 -6.33 -14.41 -2.24
C PRO A 72 -5.57 -15.72 -2.03
N TYR A 73 -4.59 -15.71 -1.13
CA TYR A 73 -3.97 -16.95 -0.67
C TYR A 73 -4.98 -17.73 0.17
N ASN A 74 -5.16 -19.01 -0.12
CA ASN A 74 -6.04 -19.89 0.65
C ASN A 74 -5.24 -21.11 1.12
N GLY A 75 -4.60 -20.95 2.27
CA GLY A 75 -3.80 -22.00 2.92
C GLY A 75 -4.37 -22.34 4.30
N SER A 76 -4.31 -23.62 4.66
CA SER A 76 -4.82 -24.12 5.95
C SER A 76 -3.70 -24.49 6.93
N LEU A 77 -2.44 -24.20 6.58
CA LEU A 77 -1.26 -24.64 7.31
C LEU A 77 -0.67 -23.53 8.18
N PHE A 78 0.22 -23.93 9.08
CA PHE A 78 1.07 -23.00 9.81
C PHE A 78 2.04 -22.31 8.83
N ILE A 79 2.16 -20.99 8.96
CA ILE A 79 3.10 -20.15 8.23
C ILE A 79 4.26 -19.84 9.18
N ASN A 80 5.47 -20.21 8.78
CA ASN A 80 6.68 -19.79 9.50
C ASN A 80 6.97 -18.32 9.14
N GLY A 81 6.66 -17.41 10.05
CA GLY A 81 6.86 -15.97 9.87
C GLY A 81 8.23 -15.48 10.32
N SER A 82 9.27 -16.32 10.29
CA SER A 82 10.60 -15.97 10.80
C SER A 82 11.51 -15.27 9.79
N ASP A 83 11.20 -15.38 8.50
CA ASP A 83 12.09 -14.94 7.43
C ASP A 83 11.33 -14.07 6.42
N PHE A 84 12.01 -13.06 5.88
CA PHE A 84 11.46 -12.28 4.77
C PHE A 84 11.19 -13.16 3.56
N GLY A 85 10.05 -12.94 2.91
CA GLY A 85 9.82 -13.47 1.57
C GLY A 85 10.80 -12.84 0.55
N PRO A 86 11.01 -13.49 -0.61
CA PRO A 86 11.86 -12.94 -1.66
C PRO A 86 11.27 -11.64 -2.21
N GLY A 87 12.13 -10.74 -2.69
CA GLY A 87 11.67 -9.56 -3.41
C GLY A 87 11.08 -9.91 -4.77
N CYS A 88 10.17 -9.08 -5.29
CA CYS A 88 9.63 -9.31 -6.62
C CYS A 88 10.68 -9.14 -7.73
N MET A 89 10.46 -9.86 -8.84
CA MET A 89 11.32 -9.83 -10.01
C MET A 89 11.51 -8.41 -10.56
N GLN A 90 12.76 -7.97 -10.59
CA GLN A 90 13.21 -6.70 -11.14
C GLN A 90 14.67 -6.84 -11.61
N PRO A 91 15.10 -6.11 -12.66
CA PRO A 91 16.45 -6.25 -13.19
C PRO A 91 17.51 -5.69 -12.24
N SER A 92 18.68 -6.34 -12.26
CA SER A 92 19.89 -5.92 -11.54
C SER A 92 19.69 -5.78 -10.03
N ALA A 93 18.80 -6.58 -9.43
CA ALA A 93 18.70 -6.67 -7.98
C ALA A 93 19.83 -7.53 -7.41
N THR A 94 20.27 -7.20 -6.20
CA THR A 94 21.34 -7.90 -5.47
C THR A 94 20.82 -8.72 -4.29
N PHE A 95 19.49 -8.82 -4.15
CA PHE A 95 18.80 -9.59 -3.11
C PHE A 95 18.06 -10.79 -3.72
N PRO A 96 17.69 -11.81 -2.93
CA PRO A 96 16.90 -12.95 -3.42
C PRO A 96 15.58 -12.50 -4.04
N GLN A 97 15.25 -13.04 -5.22
CA GLN A 97 14.03 -12.71 -5.94
C GLN A 97 13.24 -13.94 -6.35
N SER A 98 11.94 -13.76 -6.47
CA SER A 98 11.01 -14.74 -7.01
C SER A 98 9.83 -14.04 -7.67
N GLU A 99 9.11 -14.74 -8.53
CA GLU A 99 7.76 -14.33 -8.94
C GLU A 99 6.72 -14.68 -7.88
N ASP A 100 6.98 -15.71 -7.08
CA ASP A 100 6.26 -15.96 -5.84
C ASP A 100 6.78 -15.00 -4.75
N CYS A 101 6.38 -13.73 -4.87
CA CYS A 101 6.86 -12.63 -4.03
C CYS A 101 5.74 -11.88 -3.29
N LEU A 102 4.47 -12.23 -3.49
CA LEU A 102 3.32 -11.49 -2.97
C LEU A 102 3.10 -11.79 -1.48
N THR A 103 3.96 -11.19 -0.67
CA THR A 103 4.01 -11.35 0.78
C THR A 103 3.86 -10.03 1.53
N ILE A 104 3.43 -10.14 2.79
CA ILE A 104 3.35 -9.04 3.77
C ILE A 104 4.28 -9.38 4.93
N ASN A 105 4.94 -8.34 5.45
CA ASN A 105 5.67 -8.41 6.72
C ASN A 105 4.97 -7.50 7.73
N VAL A 106 4.89 -7.93 8.99
CA VAL A 106 4.23 -7.21 10.08
C VAL A 106 5.19 -7.04 11.25
N TRP A 107 5.27 -5.81 11.77
CA TRP A 107 5.93 -5.46 13.02
C TRP A 107 4.89 -4.88 13.98
N THR A 108 4.79 -5.45 15.18
CA THR A 108 3.84 -5.00 16.19
C THR A 108 4.41 -5.23 17.60
N LYS A 109 3.88 -4.51 18.57
CA LYS A 109 4.15 -4.71 20.01
C LYS A 109 2.82 -4.63 20.76
N PRO A 110 2.74 -4.93 22.07
CA PRO A 110 1.54 -4.63 22.84
C PRO A 110 1.14 -3.17 22.64
N GLN A 111 -0.06 -2.95 22.10
CA GLN A 111 -0.58 -1.61 21.81
C GLN A 111 -1.16 -1.01 23.09
N THR A 112 -0.91 0.27 23.34
CA THR A 112 -1.28 0.96 24.60
C THR A 112 -2.04 2.27 24.40
N GLY A 113 -2.26 2.69 23.15
CA GLY A 113 -2.78 4.01 22.78
C GLY A 113 -1.70 4.93 22.18
N GLU A 114 -2.17 5.86 21.34
CA GLU A 114 -1.42 6.58 20.29
C GLU A 114 -0.07 7.20 20.66
N ARG A 115 0.95 6.91 19.84
CA ARG A 115 2.22 7.67 19.76
C ARG A 115 2.73 7.74 18.31
N SER A 116 3.23 8.91 17.90
CA SER A 116 3.75 9.22 16.56
C SER A 116 5.24 8.88 16.37
N ALA A 117 5.63 8.57 15.12
CA ALA A 117 6.89 7.90 14.75
C ALA A 117 7.96 8.76 14.06
N ARG A 118 9.21 8.24 14.07
CA ARG A 118 10.38 8.66 13.26
C ARG A 118 11.03 7.43 12.59
N GLN A 119 11.64 7.59 11.40
CA GLN A 119 11.96 6.51 10.44
C GLN A 119 13.48 6.30 10.20
N PRO A 120 13.93 5.03 10.14
CA PRO A 120 14.86 4.52 9.14
C PRO A 120 14.18 3.50 8.20
N ALA A 121 14.57 3.52 6.92
CA ALA A 121 13.94 2.71 5.87
C ALA A 121 14.35 1.22 5.92
N TYR A 122 13.39 0.34 5.58
CA TYR A 122 13.50 -1.10 5.25
C TYR A 122 13.38 -2.14 6.37
N SER A 123 13.48 -1.78 7.66
CA SER A 123 13.08 -2.66 8.76
C SER A 123 12.09 -1.95 9.67
N GLY A 124 10.87 -2.47 9.75
CA GLY A 124 9.78 -1.84 10.48
C GLY A 124 9.92 -1.86 12.00
N ARG A 125 10.88 -2.63 12.53
CA ARG A 125 11.06 -2.87 13.96
C ARG A 125 11.32 -1.59 14.77
N PHE A 126 12.17 -0.68 14.28
CA PHE A 126 12.45 0.58 14.98
C PHE A 126 11.23 1.51 14.98
N PHE A 127 10.46 1.50 13.89
CA PHE A 127 9.24 2.28 13.77
C PHE A 127 8.15 1.80 14.74
N ALA A 128 7.90 0.48 14.76
CA ALA A 128 6.96 -0.12 15.71
C ALA A 128 7.45 -0.03 17.17
N ASN A 129 8.76 0.02 17.40
CA ASN A 129 9.31 0.24 18.73
C ASN A 129 9.01 1.65 19.25
N ASP A 130 9.28 2.65 18.43
CA ASP A 130 9.23 4.04 18.84
C ASP A 130 7.80 4.61 18.84
N SER A 131 6.81 3.85 18.37
CA SER A 131 5.44 4.30 18.17
C SER A 131 4.41 3.26 18.51
N ASP A 132 3.18 3.68 18.77
CA ASP A 132 2.08 2.76 19.05
C ASP A 132 1.31 2.52 17.75
N VAL A 133 1.93 1.70 16.89
CA VAL A 133 1.46 1.39 15.54
C VAL A 133 1.75 -0.06 15.21
N VAL A 134 0.89 -0.65 14.37
CA VAL A 134 1.20 -1.87 13.63
C VAL A 134 1.74 -1.47 12.26
N LEU A 135 3.00 -1.79 11.98
CA LEU A 135 3.59 -1.50 10.69
C LEU A 135 3.52 -2.74 9.80
N MET A 136 2.94 -2.57 8.61
CA MET A 136 2.88 -3.62 7.59
C MET A 136 3.56 -3.15 6.31
N SER A 137 4.47 -3.96 5.77
CA SER A 137 5.10 -3.73 4.46
C SER A 137 4.64 -4.79 3.48
N ILE A 138 4.36 -4.39 2.24
CA ILE A 138 3.86 -5.31 1.21
C ILE A 138 4.84 -5.39 0.05
N ASN A 139 4.92 -6.57 -0.57
CA ASN A 139 5.44 -6.72 -1.92
C ASN A 139 4.29 -6.67 -2.93
N TYR A 140 4.53 -6.04 -4.09
CA TYR A 140 3.63 -6.05 -5.25
C TYR A 140 4.44 -6.27 -6.52
N ARG A 141 3.85 -6.83 -7.59
CA ARG A 141 4.58 -7.12 -8.82
C ARG A 141 5.07 -5.83 -9.49
N LEU A 142 6.29 -5.89 -10.03
CA LEU A 142 6.98 -4.79 -10.70
C LEU A 142 7.15 -5.03 -12.21
N GLY A 143 7.54 -3.99 -12.94
CA GLY A 143 7.88 -4.05 -14.36
C GLY A 143 6.82 -4.75 -15.21
N ILE A 144 7.26 -5.55 -16.17
CA ILE A 144 6.36 -6.32 -17.06
C ILE A 144 5.50 -7.35 -16.31
N PHE A 145 5.91 -7.80 -15.12
CA PHE A 145 5.15 -8.79 -14.35
C PHE A 145 3.93 -8.17 -13.65
N GLY A 146 4.04 -6.91 -13.20
CA GLY A 146 2.94 -6.15 -12.60
C GLY A 146 2.21 -5.23 -13.58
N PHE A 147 2.89 -4.83 -14.65
CA PHE A 147 2.42 -3.82 -15.59
C PHE A 147 2.76 -4.24 -17.03
N PRO A 148 2.19 -5.36 -17.52
CA PRO A 148 2.64 -5.97 -18.77
C PRO A 148 2.37 -5.10 -20.00
N GLY A 149 1.30 -4.30 -20.00
CA GLY A 149 0.84 -3.63 -21.23
C GLY A 149 0.20 -4.58 -22.23
N ASN A 150 -0.07 -5.82 -21.84
CA ASN A 150 -0.67 -6.85 -22.69
C ASN A 150 -2.16 -6.54 -22.97
N PRO A 151 -2.56 -6.35 -24.25
CA PRO A 151 -3.95 -6.08 -24.59
C PRO A 151 -4.93 -7.22 -24.30
N ALA A 152 -4.45 -8.46 -24.16
CA ALA A 152 -5.28 -9.63 -23.86
C ALA A 152 -5.47 -9.89 -22.35
N SER A 153 -4.85 -9.09 -21.47
CA SER A 153 -4.96 -9.28 -20.01
C SER A 153 -5.37 -8.00 -19.30
N HIS A 154 -5.64 -8.13 -18.00
CA HIS A 154 -5.90 -6.98 -17.15
C HIS A 154 -4.66 -6.06 -17.09
N ALA A 155 -4.92 -4.75 -17.11
CA ALA A 155 -3.92 -3.74 -16.86
C ALA A 155 -3.62 -3.61 -15.36
N ASN A 156 -2.48 -3.01 -15.02
CA ASN A 156 -2.13 -2.61 -13.65
C ASN A 156 -2.23 -3.71 -12.59
N LEU A 157 -1.75 -4.92 -12.90
CA LEU A 157 -1.76 -6.05 -11.98
C LEU A 157 -1.06 -5.71 -10.64
N GLY A 158 0.01 -4.91 -10.65
CA GLY A 158 0.65 -4.45 -9.41
C GLY A 158 -0.22 -3.53 -8.54
N LEU A 159 -1.16 -2.78 -9.15
CA LEU A 159 -2.14 -1.99 -8.40
C LEU A 159 -3.25 -2.88 -7.82
N LEU A 160 -3.62 -3.95 -8.54
CA LEU A 160 -4.52 -4.99 -8.02
C LEU A 160 -3.86 -5.78 -6.88
N ASP A 161 -2.55 -6.03 -6.95
CA ASP A 161 -1.78 -6.64 -5.86
C ASP A 161 -1.87 -5.77 -4.61
N MET A 162 -1.65 -4.46 -4.75
CA MET A 162 -1.79 -3.51 -3.64
C MET A 162 -3.22 -3.48 -3.07
N ARG A 163 -4.26 -3.53 -3.92
CA ARG A 163 -5.65 -3.61 -3.44
C ARG A 163 -5.89 -4.86 -2.61
N LEU A 164 -5.51 -6.02 -3.12
CA LEU A 164 -5.69 -7.28 -2.40
C LEU A 164 -4.88 -7.31 -1.09
N ALA A 165 -3.68 -6.72 -1.09
CA ALA A 165 -2.89 -6.58 0.14
C ALA A 165 -3.61 -5.71 1.18
N LEU A 166 -4.24 -4.60 0.78
CA LEU A 166 -5.00 -3.75 1.69
C LEU A 166 -6.29 -4.40 2.19
N GLU A 167 -6.97 -5.20 1.35
CA GLU A 167 -8.09 -6.04 1.79
C GLU A 167 -7.64 -7.07 2.82
N TRP A 168 -6.49 -7.71 2.60
CA TRP A 168 -5.89 -8.62 3.57
C TRP A 168 -5.57 -7.89 4.89
N ILE A 169 -4.96 -6.70 4.81
CA ILE A 169 -4.64 -5.89 6.01
C ILE A 169 -5.92 -5.55 6.77
N GLN A 170 -6.96 -5.07 6.08
CA GLN A 170 -8.25 -4.74 6.71
C GLN A 170 -8.88 -5.96 7.40
N GLN A 171 -8.78 -7.15 6.82
CA GLN A 171 -9.32 -8.38 7.40
C GLN A 171 -8.52 -8.92 8.58
N ASN A 172 -7.23 -8.56 8.71
CA ASN A 172 -6.31 -9.19 9.65
C ASN A 172 -5.69 -8.24 10.67
N ALA A 173 -5.82 -6.92 10.51
CA ALA A 173 -5.17 -5.91 11.36
C ALA A 173 -5.45 -6.14 12.85
N GLU A 174 -6.71 -6.43 13.22
CA GLU A 174 -7.12 -6.68 14.61
C GLU A 174 -6.35 -7.84 15.26
N SER A 175 -6.03 -8.87 14.48
CA SER A 175 -5.28 -10.03 14.98
C SER A 175 -3.84 -9.69 15.36
N PHE A 176 -3.31 -8.59 14.85
CA PHE A 176 -2.00 -8.03 15.20
C PHE A 176 -2.07 -6.85 16.19
N GLY A 177 -3.27 -6.57 16.72
CA GLY A 177 -3.54 -5.43 17.60
C GLY A 177 -3.79 -4.09 16.87
N GLY A 178 -3.87 -4.10 15.54
CA GLY A 178 -4.17 -2.91 14.75
C GLY A 178 -5.67 -2.61 14.68
N ASP A 179 -6.00 -1.43 14.14
CA ASP A 179 -7.37 -0.99 13.93
C ASP A 179 -7.68 -0.92 12.42
N PRO A 180 -8.56 -1.79 11.90
CA PRO A 180 -8.85 -1.85 10.46
C PRO A 180 -9.62 -0.63 9.95
N SER A 181 -10.15 0.22 10.84
CA SER A 181 -10.79 1.48 10.49
C SER A 181 -9.82 2.66 10.38
N ARG A 182 -8.54 2.46 10.73
CA ARG A 182 -7.49 3.49 10.76
C ARG A 182 -6.24 3.07 9.99
N ILE A 183 -6.42 2.72 8.72
CA ILE A 183 -5.33 2.29 7.84
C ILE A 183 -4.71 3.51 7.15
N SER A 184 -3.40 3.71 7.28
CA SER A 184 -2.65 4.73 6.52
C SER A 184 -1.61 4.09 5.62
N VAL A 185 -1.54 4.56 4.38
CA VAL A 185 -0.57 4.10 3.38
C VAL A 185 0.54 5.14 3.24
N PHE A 186 1.79 4.71 3.25
CA PHE A 186 2.91 5.58 2.93
C PHE A 186 3.87 4.91 1.97
N GLY A 187 4.58 5.72 1.19
CA GLY A 187 5.55 5.25 0.22
C GLY A 187 6.62 6.29 -0.06
N GLN A 188 7.72 5.84 -0.66
CA GLN A 188 8.83 6.67 -1.11
C GLN A 188 9.08 6.45 -2.59
N SER A 189 9.40 7.52 -3.33
CA SER A 189 9.69 7.46 -4.78
C SER A 189 8.57 6.74 -5.55
N ALA A 190 8.88 5.68 -6.30
CA ALA A 190 7.88 4.87 -7.00
C ALA A 190 6.77 4.33 -6.07
N GLY A 191 7.08 4.04 -4.80
CA GLY A 191 6.09 3.65 -3.80
C GLY A 191 5.14 4.79 -3.41
N ALA A 192 5.61 6.03 -3.39
CA ALA A 192 4.75 7.20 -3.22
C ALA A 192 3.86 7.40 -4.45
N GLY A 193 4.41 7.23 -5.66
CA GLY A 193 3.60 7.21 -6.89
C GLY A 193 2.49 6.16 -6.84
N MET A 194 2.83 4.93 -6.44
CA MET A 194 1.86 3.84 -6.29
C MET A 194 0.75 4.15 -5.26
N ALA A 195 1.12 4.70 -4.10
CA ALA A 195 0.17 5.11 -3.08
C ALA A 195 -0.79 6.21 -3.58
N ASP A 196 -0.26 7.16 -4.35
CA ASP A 196 -1.06 8.23 -4.97
C ASP A 196 -2.01 7.66 -6.03
N PHE A 197 -1.53 6.79 -6.93
CA PHE A 197 -2.37 6.08 -7.90
C PHE A 197 -3.48 5.26 -7.24
N TYR A 198 -3.19 4.60 -6.12
CA TYR A 198 -4.21 3.87 -5.37
C TYR A 198 -5.33 4.79 -4.88
N ALA A 199 -4.98 5.97 -4.36
CA ALA A 199 -5.95 6.96 -3.90
C ALA A 199 -6.92 7.38 -5.02
N TYR A 200 -6.42 7.57 -6.25
CA TYR A 200 -7.28 7.86 -7.41
C TYR A 200 -8.09 6.65 -7.87
N ALA A 201 -7.47 5.47 -7.96
CA ALA A 201 -8.11 4.27 -8.50
C ALA A 201 -9.26 3.74 -7.63
N TYR A 202 -9.20 3.96 -6.32
CA TYR A 202 -10.19 3.47 -5.35
C TYR A 202 -10.86 4.61 -4.56
N ALA A 203 -10.95 5.81 -5.13
CA ALA A 203 -11.53 6.98 -4.46
C ALA A 203 -12.99 6.78 -3.98
N SER A 204 -13.77 5.96 -4.70
CA SER A 204 -15.17 5.66 -4.36
C SER A 204 -15.34 4.45 -3.42
N ASP A 205 -14.27 3.70 -3.16
CA ASP A 205 -14.26 2.53 -2.26
C ASP A 205 -12.91 2.44 -1.51
N PRO A 206 -12.60 3.44 -0.67
CA PRO A 206 -11.29 3.54 -0.03
C PRO A 206 -11.17 2.59 1.16
N ILE A 207 -10.05 1.84 1.22
CA ILE A 207 -9.64 1.09 2.42
C ILE A 207 -8.74 1.95 3.32
N ALA A 208 -7.90 2.79 2.71
CA ALA A 208 -6.97 3.66 3.44
C ALA A 208 -7.62 5.00 3.79
N ASN A 209 -7.42 5.45 5.03
CA ASN A 209 -7.91 6.73 5.55
C ASN A 209 -6.89 7.87 5.41
N GLY A 210 -5.62 7.55 5.12
CA GLY A 210 -4.55 8.52 5.03
C GLY A 210 -3.43 8.09 4.11
N PHE A 211 -2.78 9.07 3.48
CA PHE A 211 -1.65 8.88 2.56
C PHE A 211 -0.46 9.78 2.94
N VAL A 212 0.75 9.21 2.94
CA VAL A 212 2.01 9.95 3.08
C VAL A 212 2.90 9.67 1.88
N LEU A 213 3.07 10.68 1.02
CA LEU A 213 3.73 10.57 -0.28
C LEU A 213 5.13 11.20 -0.22
N GLN A 214 6.17 10.38 -0.05
CA GLN A 214 7.53 10.87 0.10
C GLN A 214 8.27 10.93 -1.25
N SER A 215 8.56 12.15 -1.71
CA SER A 215 9.40 12.42 -2.89
C SER A 215 8.87 11.88 -4.23
N ALA A 216 7.55 11.68 -4.35
CA ALA A 216 6.86 11.50 -5.63
C ALA A 216 5.35 11.69 -5.52
N THR A 217 4.70 11.91 -6.66
CA THR A 217 3.24 11.91 -6.88
C THR A 217 2.97 11.38 -8.30
N VAL A 218 1.70 11.20 -8.68
CA VAL A 218 1.31 10.82 -10.05
C VAL A 218 1.85 11.78 -11.12
N ASN A 219 2.13 13.04 -10.77
CA ASN A 219 2.75 14.00 -11.69
C ASN A 219 4.23 13.68 -11.99
N GLY A 220 4.94 13.09 -11.02
CA GLY A 220 6.32 12.65 -11.18
C GLY A 220 6.47 11.24 -11.77
N PHE A 221 5.39 10.46 -11.76
CA PHE A 221 5.28 9.12 -12.34
C PHE A 221 4.02 9.04 -13.21
N PRO A 222 3.98 9.75 -14.35
CA PRO A 222 2.75 9.85 -15.14
C PRO A 222 2.32 8.49 -15.67
N ALA A 223 1.01 8.29 -15.68
CA ALA A 223 0.42 7.14 -16.33
C ALA A 223 0.70 7.14 -17.83
N LEU A 224 0.84 5.94 -18.39
CA LEU A 224 1.07 5.73 -19.80
C LEU A 224 -0.22 5.30 -20.49
N THR A 225 -0.35 5.68 -21.77
CA THR A 225 -1.50 5.26 -22.58
C THR A 225 -1.43 3.76 -22.88
N LYS A 226 -2.60 3.13 -23.05
CA LYS A 226 -2.72 1.72 -23.47
C LYS A 226 -1.91 1.40 -24.74
N ASN A 227 -1.86 2.32 -25.70
CA ASN A 227 -1.09 2.13 -26.94
C ASN A 227 0.43 2.16 -26.69
N SER A 228 0.90 3.05 -25.83
CA SER A 228 2.33 3.11 -25.49
C SER A 228 2.79 1.87 -24.74
N THR A 229 1.98 1.34 -23.83
CA THR A 229 2.33 0.15 -23.06
C THR A 229 2.20 -1.13 -23.89
N SER A 230 1.22 -1.22 -24.79
CA SER A 230 1.12 -2.37 -25.71
C SER A 230 2.26 -2.42 -26.72
N ALA A 231 2.71 -1.27 -27.23
CA ALA A 231 3.89 -1.22 -28.09
C ALA A 231 5.14 -1.75 -27.38
N ARG A 232 5.31 -1.44 -26.09
CA ARG A 232 6.42 -1.97 -25.26
C ARG A 232 6.26 -3.47 -25.00
N TRP A 233 5.06 -3.94 -24.66
CA TRP A 233 4.76 -5.36 -24.54
C TRP A 233 5.21 -6.12 -25.80
N PHE A 234 4.72 -5.72 -26.97
CA PHE A 234 5.01 -6.41 -28.23
C PHE A 234 6.46 -6.31 -28.68
N ARG A 235 7.18 -5.25 -28.29
CA ARG A 235 8.63 -5.15 -28.50
C ARG A 235 9.35 -6.27 -27.74
N ILE A 236 9.04 -6.45 -26.46
CA ILE A 236 9.64 -7.47 -25.60
C ILE A 236 9.22 -8.86 -26.06
N THR A 237 7.93 -9.09 -26.32
CA THR A 237 7.43 -10.41 -26.74
C THR A 237 8.04 -10.84 -28.08
N LYS A 238 8.24 -9.91 -29.02
CA LYS A 238 8.91 -10.19 -30.29
C LYS A 238 10.38 -10.55 -30.07
N ALA A 239 11.08 -9.81 -29.20
CA ALA A 239 12.50 -10.05 -28.90
C ALA A 239 12.75 -11.42 -28.25
N VAL A 240 11.82 -11.93 -27.43
CA VAL A 240 11.92 -13.28 -26.85
C VAL A 240 11.28 -14.38 -27.72
N GLY A 241 10.92 -14.06 -28.97
CA GLY A 241 10.40 -15.03 -29.93
C GLY A 241 8.98 -15.53 -29.63
N CYS A 242 8.14 -14.70 -28.99
CA CYS A 242 6.73 -15.00 -28.75
C CYS A 242 5.75 -14.35 -29.75
N GLY A 243 6.23 -13.51 -30.66
CA GLY A 243 5.41 -12.78 -31.62
C GLY A 243 5.23 -11.31 -31.27
N GLY A 244 4.73 -10.51 -32.20
CA GLY A 244 4.56 -9.06 -32.05
C GLY A 244 3.11 -8.63 -32.24
N ILE A 245 2.90 -7.34 -32.51
CA ILE A 245 1.57 -6.70 -32.57
C ILE A 245 0.58 -7.30 -33.59
N THR A 246 1.06 -8.03 -34.60
CA THR A 246 0.20 -8.66 -35.62
C THR A 246 -0.11 -10.13 -35.31
N ALA A 247 0.48 -10.70 -34.26
CA ALA A 247 0.22 -12.06 -33.84
C ALA A 247 -1.05 -12.13 -32.99
N ASP A 248 -1.62 -13.33 -32.86
CA ASP A 248 -2.71 -13.58 -31.92
C ASP A 248 -2.26 -13.28 -30.48
N HIS A 249 -2.99 -12.39 -29.79
CA HIS A 249 -2.56 -11.88 -28.48
C HIS A 249 -2.62 -12.94 -27.38
N ASP A 250 -3.52 -13.92 -27.47
CA ASP A 250 -3.62 -15.02 -26.49
C ASP A 250 -2.44 -15.98 -26.68
N VAL A 251 -2.10 -16.32 -27.93
CA VAL A 251 -0.91 -17.12 -28.25
C VAL A 251 0.38 -16.44 -27.78
N VAL A 252 0.51 -15.12 -27.98
CA VAL A 252 1.64 -14.33 -27.47
C VAL A 252 1.71 -14.41 -25.94
N THR A 253 0.58 -14.26 -25.26
CA THR A 253 0.47 -14.32 -23.79
C THR A 253 0.89 -15.69 -23.27
N ASP A 254 0.40 -16.77 -23.88
CA ASP A 254 0.73 -18.14 -23.46
C ASP A 254 2.20 -18.49 -23.72
N CYS A 255 2.79 -17.99 -24.81
CA CYS A 255 4.22 -18.10 -25.01
C CYS A 255 5.01 -17.36 -23.90
N MET A 256 4.60 -16.14 -23.55
CA MET A 256 5.26 -15.34 -22.50
C MET A 256 5.18 -15.98 -21.11
N LYS A 257 4.09 -16.70 -20.79
CA LYS A 257 3.99 -17.49 -19.55
C LYS A 257 5.09 -18.54 -19.43
N ASN A 258 5.61 -19.05 -20.54
CA ASN A 258 6.65 -20.08 -20.59
C ASN A 258 8.08 -19.54 -20.70
N ARG A 259 8.28 -18.22 -20.84
CA ARG A 259 9.62 -17.62 -20.87
C ARG A 259 10.20 -17.48 -19.46
N THR A 260 11.50 -17.69 -19.30
CA THR A 260 12.14 -17.42 -18.02
C THR A 260 12.27 -15.92 -17.79
N SER A 261 12.27 -15.49 -16.53
CA SER A 261 12.42 -14.06 -16.21
C SER A 261 13.76 -13.52 -16.72
N GLN A 262 14.81 -14.35 -16.77
CA GLN A 262 16.10 -13.99 -17.36
C GLN A 262 16.02 -13.74 -18.87
N GLN A 263 15.25 -14.55 -19.61
CA GLN A 263 15.01 -14.31 -21.04
C GLN A 263 14.28 -12.98 -21.26
N ILE A 264 13.27 -12.70 -20.43
CA ILE A 264 12.52 -11.45 -20.48
C ILE A 264 13.42 -10.25 -20.18
N PHE A 265 14.21 -10.30 -19.10
CA PHE A 265 15.14 -9.23 -18.75
C PHE A 265 16.25 -9.04 -19.80
N GLY A 266 16.72 -10.11 -20.43
CA GLY A 266 17.68 -10.02 -21.53
C GLY A 266 17.13 -9.30 -22.78
N ALA A 267 15.81 -9.20 -22.91
CA ALA A 267 15.15 -8.47 -23.99
C ALA A 267 14.89 -6.99 -23.66
N PHE A 268 15.14 -6.54 -22.42
CA PHE A 268 14.93 -5.15 -22.03
C PHE A 268 15.97 -4.23 -22.67
N SER A 269 15.50 -3.11 -23.21
CA SER A 269 16.30 -1.93 -23.49
C SER A 269 16.76 -1.24 -22.18
N ALA A 270 17.67 -0.27 -22.32
CA ALA A 270 18.09 0.57 -21.20
C ALA A 270 16.91 1.31 -20.55
N GLU A 271 15.95 1.76 -21.36
CA GLU A 271 14.72 2.40 -20.89
C GLU A 271 13.84 1.41 -20.12
N GLU A 272 13.60 0.21 -20.66
CA GLU A 272 12.81 -0.81 -19.97
C GLU A 272 13.47 -1.26 -18.66
N THR A 273 14.80 -1.30 -18.62
CA THR A 273 15.56 -1.61 -17.41
C THR A 273 15.42 -0.54 -16.33
N SER A 274 15.45 0.74 -16.70
CA SER A 274 15.42 1.85 -15.72
C SER A 274 14.05 1.99 -15.04
N VAL A 275 12.97 1.70 -15.76
CA VAL A 275 11.59 1.86 -15.28
C VAL A 275 10.98 0.56 -14.72
N ALA A 276 11.59 -0.60 -14.96
CA ALA A 276 11.11 -1.90 -14.46
C ALA A 276 11.01 -1.97 -12.91
N ARG A 277 11.70 -1.07 -12.20
CA ARG A 277 11.68 -0.96 -10.73
C ARG A 277 10.51 -0.12 -10.20
N ALA A 278 9.83 0.65 -11.05
CA ALA A 278 8.69 1.50 -10.69
C ALA A 278 7.37 1.00 -11.29
N GLY A 279 7.41 0.31 -12.44
CA GLY A 279 6.24 -0.17 -13.16
C GLY A 279 5.73 0.81 -14.22
N TYR A 280 4.91 0.30 -15.15
CA TYR A 280 4.24 1.08 -16.19
C TYR A 280 2.75 1.23 -15.86
N LEU A 281 2.41 2.16 -14.97
CA LEU A 281 1.00 2.38 -14.64
C LEU A 281 0.25 2.86 -15.89
N MET A 282 -0.78 2.12 -16.29
CA MET A 282 -1.66 2.44 -17.41
C MET A 282 -2.86 3.25 -16.91
N GLY A 283 -2.99 4.48 -17.36
CA GLY A 283 -4.13 5.35 -17.06
C GLY A 283 -5.08 5.41 -18.25
N ASP A 284 -6.36 5.65 -18.00
CA ASP A 284 -7.22 6.23 -19.01
C ASP A 284 -7.25 7.73 -18.76
N ASN A 285 -6.98 8.51 -19.80
CA ASN A 285 -6.92 9.96 -19.72
C ASN A 285 -8.29 10.54 -19.32
N ALA A 286 -9.37 9.74 -19.38
CA ALA A 286 -10.74 10.12 -19.06
C ALA A 286 -11.03 10.31 -17.55
N ASN A 287 -10.29 9.66 -16.66
CA ASN A 287 -10.44 9.76 -15.20
C ASN A 287 -9.30 10.57 -14.53
N GLU A 288 -8.37 11.08 -15.34
CA GLU A 288 -7.22 11.87 -14.92
C GLU A 288 -7.29 13.27 -15.54
N ALA A 289 -8.26 14.09 -15.11
CA ALA A 289 -8.63 15.38 -15.70
C ALA A 289 -7.55 16.51 -15.74
N GLY A 290 -6.28 16.21 -15.98
CA GLY A 290 -5.82 16.70 -17.26
C GLY A 290 -4.39 17.16 -17.46
N ALA A 291 -3.75 16.44 -18.39
CA ALA A 291 -3.38 17.07 -19.66
C ALA A 291 -4.52 17.95 -20.29
N PHE A 292 -5.79 17.70 -19.96
CA PHE A 292 -6.99 18.44 -20.36
C PHE A 292 -7.09 19.91 -19.93
N ARG A 293 -6.43 20.35 -18.84
CA ARG A 293 -6.29 21.79 -18.55
C ARG A 293 -5.38 22.47 -19.57
N GLY A 294 -4.35 21.76 -20.05
CA GLY A 294 -3.38 22.28 -21.03
C GLY A 294 -3.93 22.43 -22.45
N LEU A 295 -5.06 21.79 -22.78
CA LEU A 295 -5.60 21.69 -24.14
C LEU A 295 -6.98 22.38 -24.33
N GLN A 296 -7.65 22.81 -23.26
CA GLN A 296 -8.99 23.43 -23.33
C GLN A 296 -9.09 24.72 -22.49
N PRO A 297 -8.40 25.80 -22.91
CA PRO A 297 -8.28 27.04 -22.11
C PRO A 297 -9.60 27.80 -21.92
N ASN A 298 -10.66 27.47 -22.67
CA ASN A 298 -11.92 28.22 -22.68
C ASN A 298 -13.05 27.56 -21.87
N ARG A 299 -12.78 26.53 -21.07
CA ARG A 299 -13.80 25.90 -20.19
C ARG A 299 -13.86 26.61 -18.83
N SER A 300 -15.07 26.89 -18.36
CA SER A 300 -15.30 27.67 -17.13
C SER A 300 -14.91 26.90 -15.87
N GLU A 301 -14.44 27.62 -14.87
CA GLU A 301 -13.98 27.08 -13.58
C GLU A 301 -15.04 26.21 -12.87
N ALA A 302 -16.33 26.53 -13.04
CA ALA A 302 -17.44 25.75 -12.50
C ALA A 302 -17.57 24.31 -13.07
N TYR A 303 -17.14 24.06 -14.31
CA TYR A 303 -17.19 22.71 -14.92
C TYR A 303 -16.14 21.78 -14.27
N TRP A 304 -14.98 22.33 -13.92
CA TRP A 304 -13.92 21.60 -13.22
C TRP A 304 -14.14 21.52 -11.71
N ASN A 305 -14.85 22.50 -11.15
CA ASN A 305 -15.26 22.51 -9.75
C ASN A 305 -16.42 21.54 -9.45
N ASP A 306 -17.13 20.99 -10.44
CA ASP A 306 -18.09 19.90 -10.17
C ASP A 306 -17.40 18.53 -10.21
N PHE A 307 -16.33 18.40 -11.00
CA PHE A 307 -15.53 17.17 -11.09
C PHE A 307 -14.70 16.88 -9.83
N ASN A 308 -14.33 17.93 -9.07
CA ASN A 308 -13.44 17.85 -7.89
C ASN A 308 -14.15 17.84 -6.53
N PHE A 309 -15.49 17.90 -6.47
CA PHE A 309 -16.21 18.12 -5.22
C PHE A 309 -17.22 17.02 -4.93
N ARG A 310 -16.88 16.14 -3.98
CA ARG A 310 -17.62 15.82 -2.72
C ARG A 310 -16.92 14.62 -2.01
N TYR A 311 -16.35 14.67 -0.80
CA TYR A 311 -16.03 15.75 0.16
C TYR A 311 -14.77 15.39 1.00
N TYR A 312 -13.98 16.42 1.35
CA TYR A 312 -12.90 16.47 2.36
C TYR A 312 -13.45 17.01 3.70
N THR A 313 -12.83 16.68 4.85
CA THR A 313 -13.30 17.12 6.19
C THR A 313 -12.23 17.90 6.97
N CYS A 314 -12.60 18.48 8.11
CA CYS A 314 -11.94 19.61 8.79
C CYS A 314 -10.43 19.47 9.09
N ALA A 315 -9.87 18.26 9.13
CA ALA A 315 -8.42 18.04 9.31
C ALA A 315 -7.60 18.38 8.05
N ASP A 316 -8.21 18.28 6.86
CA ASP A 316 -7.58 18.60 5.58
C ASP A 316 -7.16 20.09 5.50
N ALA A 317 -7.88 20.97 6.22
CA ALA A 317 -7.66 22.40 6.28
C ALA A 317 -6.45 22.84 7.13
N VAL A 318 -6.07 22.10 8.19
CA VAL A 318 -4.97 22.53 9.10
C VAL A 318 -3.59 22.22 8.51
N ARG A 319 -3.44 21.07 7.86
CA ARG A 319 -2.15 20.58 7.34
C ARG A 319 -1.66 21.37 6.11
N VAL A 320 -2.59 21.83 5.27
CA VAL A 320 -2.27 22.71 4.14
C VAL A 320 -1.87 24.11 4.63
N GLY A 321 -2.46 24.58 5.74
CA GLY A 321 -2.11 25.86 6.37
C GLY A 321 -0.65 25.96 6.83
N GLN A 322 -0.03 24.85 7.26
CA GLN A 322 1.39 24.82 7.63
C GLN A 322 2.34 24.74 6.41
N ALA A 323 1.89 24.10 5.33
CA ALA A 323 2.71 23.89 4.13
C ALA A 323 2.98 25.17 3.32
N TRP A 324 2.14 26.21 3.47
CA TRP A 324 2.22 27.42 2.64
C TRP A 324 3.02 28.59 3.24
N SER A 325 3.15 28.71 4.56
CA SER A 325 3.78 29.90 5.17
C SER A 325 5.31 29.93 5.15
N LEU A 326 5.99 28.78 4.98
CA LEU A 326 7.47 28.70 5.07
C LEU A 326 8.19 28.72 3.71
N SER A 327 7.48 28.88 2.59
CA SER A 327 8.09 28.92 1.26
C SER A 327 8.90 30.17 0.95
N ARG A 328 9.00 31.17 1.86
CA ARG A 328 9.94 32.31 1.67
C ARG A 328 10.58 32.86 2.96
N ARG A 329 11.92 32.77 2.95
CA ARG A 329 12.99 33.51 3.66
C ARG A 329 13.58 32.84 4.91
N ARG A 330 14.82 32.34 4.70
CA ARG A 330 15.95 32.05 5.63
C ARG A 330 15.74 32.67 7.02
N THR A 331 15.89 31.98 8.16
CA THR A 331 17.02 31.18 8.68
C THR A 331 16.58 30.34 9.90
N SER A 332 17.36 29.31 10.25
CA SER A 332 17.28 28.37 11.40
C SER A 332 16.17 27.29 11.40
N PHE A 333 16.61 26.07 11.70
CA PHE A 333 15.95 24.78 11.50
C PHE A 333 14.89 24.43 12.56
N TRP A 334 14.57 25.34 13.48
CA TRP A 334 13.53 25.19 14.49
C TRP A 334 13.08 26.60 14.89
N ASP A 335 11.89 27.01 14.44
CA ASP A 335 10.95 27.89 15.17
C ASP A 335 9.72 28.17 14.28
N ALA A 336 8.59 27.53 14.60
CA ALA A 336 7.26 27.86 14.10
C ALA A 336 6.49 28.60 15.22
N PRO A 337 5.60 29.56 14.90
CA PRO A 337 4.87 30.30 15.91
C PRO A 337 3.95 29.40 16.73
N SER A 338 3.95 29.65 18.03
CA SER A 338 3.13 29.04 19.06
C SER A 338 1.61 29.12 18.78
N ASP A 339 0.97 27.95 18.93
CA ASP A 339 -0.47 27.70 19.14
C ASP A 339 -1.35 27.46 17.90
N THR A 340 -1.57 26.17 17.59
CA THR A 340 -2.54 25.66 16.60
C THR A 340 -3.51 24.64 17.22
N THR A 341 -3.59 24.54 18.56
CA THR A 341 -4.20 23.37 19.21
C THR A 341 -5.52 23.59 19.94
N LYS A 342 -6.19 24.76 19.91
CA LYS A 342 -7.27 25.00 20.89
C LYS A 342 -8.76 24.87 20.52
N HIS A 343 -9.21 24.78 19.26
CA HIS A 343 -10.66 24.80 18.96
C HIS A 343 -11.15 23.73 17.96
N CYS A 344 -10.91 22.45 18.25
CA CYS A 344 -11.83 21.36 17.86
C CYS A 344 -12.74 20.97 19.05
N SER A 345 -13.06 21.93 19.91
CA SER A 345 -13.84 21.76 21.13
C SER A 345 -15.12 22.60 21.05
N GLY A 346 -16.24 21.92 20.78
CA GLY A 346 -17.61 22.43 20.97
C GLY A 346 -18.31 22.95 19.70
N VAL A 347 -19.64 22.70 19.68
CA VAL A 347 -20.66 23.09 18.68
C VAL A 347 -20.73 22.12 17.47
N GLY A 348 -21.72 21.24 17.29
CA GLY A 348 -23.11 21.18 17.76
C GLY A 348 -24.02 21.10 16.52
N ASP A 349 -24.87 20.06 16.43
CA ASP A 349 -25.88 19.90 15.39
C ASP A 349 -26.75 21.16 15.24
N GLY A 350 -26.93 21.60 14.00
CA GLY A 350 -27.80 22.70 13.59
C GLY A 350 -28.06 22.67 12.10
#